data_AF-K1TTH4-F1
#
_entry.id   AF-K1TTH4-F1
#
_cell.length_a   1.000
_cell.length_b   1.000
_cell.length_c   1.000
_cell.angle_alpha   90.00
_cell.angle_beta   90.00
_cell.angle_gamma   90.00
#
_symmetry.space_group_name_H-M   'P 1'
#
loop_
_entity.id
_entity.type
_entity.pdbx_description
1 polymer ?
#
loop_
_entity_poly.entity_id
_entity_poly.type
_entity_poly.pdbx_seq_one_letter_code
_entity_poly.pdbx_strand_id
1 'polypeptide(L)'
;MPGFKNAHTHTPMTFLRSFADDLPLQEWLQQKVFPNEARLKGEDTYWLAILGIMEYLTSGITSNFDMYIMQDYHINAYVDTGFRTVFTSGLNNFTDSLEVLEENYLRINGLSDLTSYVPGFHAEYTTSRPLLEGVAKIADKYHAPVWTHNSETEREVAECKARWGMTPMQFTESLGLYEHG
;
A
#
# COMPACT_ATOMS: atom_id res chain seq x y z
N MET A 1 -8.18 -10.45 26.03
CA MET A 1 -8.79 -9.55 25.04
C MET A 1 -8.41 -10.03 23.63
N PRO A 2 -9.20 -9.74 22.58
CA PRO A 2 -8.75 -9.95 21.20
C PRO A 2 -7.49 -9.13 20.91
N GLY A 3 -6.60 -9.64 20.07
CA GLY A 3 -5.42 -8.88 19.61
C GLY A 3 -5.81 -7.65 18.78
N PHE A 4 -4.94 -6.64 18.77
CA PHE A 4 -5.14 -5.43 17.99
C PHE A 4 -4.94 -5.68 16.49
N LYS A 5 -5.63 -4.90 15.66
CA LYS A 5 -5.51 -4.94 14.20
C LYS A 5 -5.03 -3.58 13.75
N ASN A 6 -3.85 -3.52 13.15
CA ASN A 6 -3.36 -2.27 12.58
C ASN A 6 -3.94 -2.12 11.17
N ALA A 7 -4.79 -1.12 10.98
CA ALA A 7 -5.56 -0.97 9.74
C ALA A 7 -4.77 -0.37 8.57
N HIS A 8 -3.52 0.08 8.79
CA HIS A 8 -2.68 0.63 7.73
C HIS A 8 -1.21 0.67 8.16
N THR A 9 -0.35 -0.02 7.41
CA THR A 9 1.10 -0.06 7.65
C THR A 9 1.89 -0.03 6.35
N HIS A 10 3.14 0.41 6.46
CA HIS A 10 4.20 0.22 5.46
C HIS A 10 5.35 -0.51 6.15
N THR A 11 5.16 -1.79 6.45
CA THR A 11 5.99 -2.49 7.44
C THR A 11 7.48 -2.48 7.11
N PRO A 12 7.92 -2.66 5.86
CA PRO A 12 9.34 -2.60 5.57
C PRO A 12 9.96 -1.22 5.78
N MET A 13 9.19 -0.14 5.97
CA MET A 13 9.71 1.20 6.31
C MET A 13 10.34 1.28 7.71
N THR A 14 10.40 0.19 8.48
CA THR A 14 11.15 0.14 9.75
C THR A 14 12.60 0.60 9.61
N PHE A 15 13.22 0.48 8.43
CA PHE A 15 14.56 1.01 8.14
C PHE A 15 14.67 2.55 8.19
N LEU A 16 13.55 3.26 8.01
CA LEU A 16 13.48 4.72 8.03
C LEU A 16 13.07 5.27 9.40
N ARG A 17 12.99 4.43 10.43
CA ARG A 17 12.58 4.85 11.78
C ARG A 17 13.45 6.02 12.26
N SER A 18 12.80 7.16 12.49
CA SER A 18 13.42 8.41 12.96
C SER A 18 14.54 8.93 12.07
N PHE A 19 14.54 8.57 10.78
CA PHE A 19 15.52 9.05 9.81
C PHE A 19 15.12 10.41 9.19
N ALA A 20 13.82 10.67 9.10
CA ALA A 20 13.26 11.79 8.35
C ALA A 20 12.09 12.42 9.12
N ASP A 21 12.39 12.95 10.31
CA ASP A 21 11.42 13.64 11.16
C ASP A 21 11.30 15.13 10.77
N ASP A 22 10.21 15.79 11.19
CA ASP A 22 9.96 17.24 11.07
C ASP A 22 9.93 17.81 9.64
N LEU A 23 9.40 17.06 8.67
CA LEU A 23 9.25 17.48 7.27
C LEU A 23 7.79 17.50 6.80
N PRO A 24 7.38 18.46 5.94
CA PRO A 24 6.12 18.37 5.22
C PRO A 24 6.05 17.12 4.34
N LEU A 25 4.88 16.51 4.18
CA LEU A 25 4.67 15.24 3.47
C LEU A 25 5.38 15.17 2.11
N GLN A 26 5.24 16.20 1.27
CA GLN A 26 5.82 16.19 -0.07
C GLN A 26 7.36 16.22 -0.05
N GLU A 27 7.96 16.97 0.89
CA GLU A 27 9.40 17.00 1.06
C GLU A 27 9.91 15.68 1.64
N TRP A 28 9.18 15.13 2.61
CA TRP A 28 9.44 13.83 3.19
C TRP A 28 9.44 12.72 2.13
N LEU A 29 8.40 12.64 1.29
CA LEU A 29 8.29 11.66 0.22
C LEU A 29 9.42 11.80 -0.80
N GLN A 30 9.59 12.99 -1.39
CA GLN A 30 10.46 13.17 -2.55
C GLN A 30 11.94 13.23 -2.19
N GLN A 31 12.29 13.76 -1.01
CA GLN A 31 13.69 13.95 -0.62
C GLN A 31 14.22 12.85 0.29
N LYS A 32 13.34 12.14 1.01
CA LYS A 32 13.75 11.15 2.02
C LYS A 32 13.24 9.76 1.69
N VAL A 33 11.93 9.56 1.54
CA VAL A 33 11.35 8.21 1.41
C VAL A 33 11.71 7.57 0.08
N PHE A 34 11.21 8.10 -1.04
CA PHE A 34 11.39 7.46 -2.36
C PHE A 34 12.86 7.25 -2.73
N PRO A 35 13.79 8.21 -2.48
CA PRO A 35 15.21 7.97 -2.78
C PRO A 35 15.84 6.86 -1.94
N ASN A 36 15.38 6.64 -0.70
CA ASN A 36 15.91 5.57 0.15
C ASN A 36 15.23 4.23 -0.13
N GLU A 37 13.93 4.20 -0.42
CA GLU A 37 13.23 3.00 -0.88
C GLU A 37 13.83 2.46 -2.18
N ALA A 38 14.19 3.33 -3.13
CA ALA A 38 14.83 2.95 -4.38
C ALA A 38 16.22 2.28 -4.20
N ARG A 39 16.79 2.34 -2.99
CA ARG A 39 18.07 1.70 -2.65
C ARG A 39 17.90 0.33 -2.01
N LEU A 40 16.68 -0.04 -1.60
CA LEU A 40 16.39 -1.35 -1.05
C LEU A 40 16.51 -2.41 -2.14
N LYS A 41 17.08 -3.55 -1.78
CA LYS A 41 16.99 -4.79 -2.55
C LYS A 41 15.77 -5.56 -2.08
N GLY A 42 15.26 -6.45 -2.94
CA GLY A 42 14.10 -7.28 -2.59
C GLY A 42 14.27 -7.98 -1.24
N GLU A 43 15.39 -8.66 -1.01
CA GLU A 43 15.68 -9.37 0.25
C GLU A 43 15.67 -8.47 1.50
N ASP A 44 16.02 -7.18 1.38
CA ASP A 44 15.98 -6.26 2.52
C ASP A 44 14.56 -6.16 3.08
N THR A 45 13.55 -6.15 2.20
CA THR A 45 12.14 -6.04 2.60
C THR A 45 11.63 -7.25 3.38
N TYR A 46 12.21 -8.44 3.19
CA TYR A 46 11.90 -9.63 3.98
C TYR A 46 12.30 -9.40 5.44
N TRP A 47 13.58 -9.04 5.68
CA TRP A 47 14.10 -8.87 7.03
C TRP A 47 13.48 -7.67 7.75
N LEU A 48 13.19 -6.59 7.01
CA LEU A 48 12.50 -5.43 7.56
C LEU A 48 11.05 -5.73 7.94
N ALA A 49 10.37 -6.60 7.18
CA ALA A 49 9.05 -7.10 7.55
C ALA A 49 9.10 -7.99 8.80
N ILE A 50 10.07 -8.92 8.91
CA ILE A 50 10.28 -9.72 10.13
C ILE A 50 10.46 -8.81 11.35
N LEU A 51 11.29 -7.76 11.23
CA LEU A 51 11.49 -6.79 12.31
C LEU A 51 10.17 -6.11 12.72
N GLY A 52 9.38 -5.64 11.75
CA GLY A 52 8.08 -5.02 12.02
C GLY A 52 7.09 -5.99 12.67
N ILE A 53 7.03 -7.24 12.21
CA ILE A 53 6.18 -8.29 12.80
C ILE A 53 6.56 -8.55 14.26
N MET A 54 7.86 -8.60 14.59
CA MET A 54 8.31 -8.76 15.97
C MET A 54 7.83 -7.60 16.86
N GLU A 55 7.89 -6.36 16.36
CA GLU A 55 7.38 -5.19 17.08
C GLU A 55 5.86 -5.22 17.26
N TYR A 56 5.11 -5.64 16.24
CA TYR A 56 3.66 -5.83 16.32
C TYR A 56 3.29 -6.80 17.43
N LEU A 57 3.95 -7.95 17.49
CA LEU A 57 3.66 -8.97 18.48
C LEU A 57 3.99 -8.52 19.92
N THR A 58 5.07 -7.76 20.11
CA THR A 58 5.41 -7.23 21.46
C THR A 58 4.44 -6.16 21.96
N SER A 59 3.65 -5.55 21.06
CA SER A 59 2.62 -4.55 21.38
C SER A 59 1.19 -5.09 21.33
N GLY A 60 1.01 -6.40 21.10
CA GLY A 60 -0.30 -7.06 21.06
C GLY A 60 -1.06 -6.89 19.74
N ILE A 61 -0.41 -6.42 18.68
CA ILE A 61 -0.95 -6.41 17.32
C ILE A 61 -0.82 -7.82 16.74
N THR A 62 -1.94 -8.39 16.32
CA THR A 62 -2.03 -9.76 15.79
C THR A 62 -2.38 -9.84 14.32
N SER A 63 -2.69 -8.69 13.71
CA SER A 63 -2.83 -8.57 12.26
C SER A 63 -2.62 -7.15 11.78
N ASN A 64 -2.22 -6.99 10.52
CA ASN A 64 -2.12 -5.68 9.87
C ASN A 64 -2.74 -5.66 8.47
N PHE A 65 -2.89 -4.44 7.95
CA PHE A 65 -3.12 -4.17 6.54
C PHE A 65 -1.88 -3.47 6.00
N ASP A 66 -1.11 -4.13 5.14
CA ASP A 66 0.20 -3.66 4.70
C ASP A 66 0.18 -3.20 3.24
N MET A 67 0.63 -1.98 3.01
CA MET A 67 0.87 -1.41 1.69
C MET A 67 2.37 -1.26 1.48
N TYR A 68 2.93 -1.93 0.49
CA TYR A 68 4.33 -1.71 0.14
C TYR A 68 4.64 -2.11 -1.31
N ILE A 69 5.82 -1.69 -1.78
CA ILE A 69 6.39 -2.03 -3.08
C ILE A 69 7.21 -3.34 -2.99
N MET A 70 7.65 -3.89 -4.13
CA MET A 70 8.53 -5.07 -4.19
C MET A 70 7.99 -6.25 -3.37
N GLN A 71 6.83 -6.76 -3.79
CA GLN A 71 5.96 -7.51 -2.89
C GLN A 71 6.42 -8.93 -2.56
N ASP A 72 7.21 -9.55 -3.44
CA ASP A 72 7.59 -10.97 -3.29
C ASP A 72 8.29 -11.29 -1.98
N TYR A 73 9.23 -10.45 -1.57
CA TYR A 73 10.08 -10.74 -0.41
C TYR A 73 9.38 -10.44 0.91
N HIS A 74 8.75 -9.27 1.07
CA HIS A 74 8.09 -8.96 2.33
C HIS A 74 6.89 -9.87 2.59
N ILE A 75 6.13 -10.28 1.56
CA ILE A 75 5.01 -11.22 1.73
C ILE A 75 5.47 -12.57 2.28
N ASN A 76 6.59 -13.10 1.77
CA ASN A 76 7.14 -14.35 2.27
C ASN A 76 7.46 -14.27 3.78
N ALA A 77 7.88 -13.12 4.29
CA ALA A 77 8.12 -12.94 5.72
C ALA A 77 6.84 -13.16 6.56
N TYR A 78 5.69 -12.69 6.08
CA TYR A 78 4.41 -12.90 6.76
C TYR A 78 3.94 -14.35 6.67
N VAL A 79 4.12 -15.00 5.51
CA VAL A 79 3.78 -16.42 5.33
C VAL A 79 4.65 -17.29 6.24
N ASP A 80 5.97 -17.08 6.24
CA ASP A 80 6.93 -17.88 7.01
C ASP A 80 6.72 -17.72 8.53
N THR A 81 6.29 -16.54 8.99
CA THR A 81 6.03 -16.27 10.40
C THR A 81 4.61 -16.59 10.85
N GLY A 82 3.70 -16.84 9.91
CA GLY A 82 2.28 -17.05 10.20
C GLY A 82 1.60 -15.80 10.78
N PHE A 83 2.02 -14.60 10.39
CA PHE A 83 1.37 -13.36 10.80
C PHE A 83 0.20 -13.03 9.87
N ARG A 84 -0.95 -12.63 10.43
CA ARG A 84 -2.17 -12.39 9.66
C ARG A 84 -2.12 -11.02 8.98
N THR A 85 -2.24 -10.98 7.66
CA THR A 85 -2.08 -9.73 6.91
C THR A 85 -2.99 -9.64 5.69
N VAL A 86 -3.57 -8.45 5.49
CA VAL A 86 -4.14 -8.06 4.19
C VAL A 86 -3.12 -7.18 3.49
N PHE A 87 -2.76 -7.51 2.26
CA PHE A 87 -1.80 -6.77 1.46
C PHE A 87 -2.50 -5.92 0.40
N THR A 88 -1.84 -4.83 0.02
CA THR A 88 -2.17 -4.03 -1.16
C THR A 88 -0.91 -3.49 -1.83
N SER A 89 -0.98 -3.20 -3.14
CA SER A 89 0.13 -2.56 -3.86
C SER A 89 0.29 -1.09 -3.49
N GLY A 90 1.55 -0.65 -3.41
CA GLY A 90 1.94 0.77 -3.51
C GLY A 90 2.00 1.27 -4.96
N LEU A 91 1.18 0.72 -5.87
CA LEU A 91 1.17 1.01 -7.31
C LEU A 91 1.13 2.52 -7.56
N ASN A 92 2.08 2.99 -8.35
CA ASN A 92 2.15 4.35 -8.85
C ASN A 92 2.86 4.37 -10.21
N ASN A 93 3.08 5.55 -10.78
CA ASN A 93 3.69 5.70 -12.11
C ASN A 93 5.14 5.17 -12.23
N PHE A 94 5.78 4.76 -11.13
CA PHE A 94 7.22 4.48 -11.08
C PHE A 94 7.58 3.12 -10.48
N THR A 95 6.63 2.41 -9.84
CA THR A 95 6.94 1.24 -9.00
C THR A 95 6.48 -0.10 -9.59
N ASP A 96 5.17 -0.26 -9.82
CA ASP A 96 4.54 -1.51 -10.27
C ASP A 96 3.75 -1.28 -11.58
N SER A 97 3.17 -2.37 -12.11
CA SER A 97 2.25 -2.32 -13.25
C SER A 97 0.90 -2.99 -12.91
N LEU A 98 -0.10 -2.81 -13.79
CA LEU A 98 -1.41 -3.44 -13.63
C LEU A 98 -1.32 -4.96 -13.74
N GLU A 99 -0.41 -5.47 -14.59
CA GLU A 99 -0.13 -6.88 -14.74
C GLU A 99 0.40 -7.47 -13.43
N VAL A 100 1.39 -6.82 -12.81
CA VAL A 100 1.95 -7.23 -11.51
C VAL A 100 0.88 -7.18 -10.41
N LEU A 101 0.05 -6.14 -10.38
CA LEU A 101 -1.05 -6.03 -9.42
C LEU A 101 -2.02 -7.22 -9.52
N GLU A 102 -2.42 -7.58 -10.74
CA GLU A 102 -3.34 -8.69 -10.98
C GLU A 102 -2.69 -10.06 -10.70
N GLU A 103 -1.44 -10.26 -11.11
CA GLU A 103 -0.66 -11.47 -10.78
C GLU A 103 -0.55 -11.67 -9.28
N ASN A 104 -0.27 -10.61 -8.53
CA ASN A 104 -0.20 -10.63 -7.07
C ASN A 104 -1.56 -10.91 -6.44
N TYR A 105 -2.64 -10.32 -6.93
CA TYR A 105 -3.99 -10.64 -6.47
C TYR A 105 -4.29 -12.14 -6.57
N LEU A 106 -3.97 -12.78 -7.70
CA LEU A 106 -4.23 -14.21 -7.90
C LEU A 106 -3.30 -15.08 -7.06
N ARG A 107 -2.00 -14.76 -7.04
CA ARG A 107 -0.98 -15.57 -6.36
C ARG A 107 -1.13 -15.52 -4.85
N ILE A 108 -1.22 -14.33 -4.26
CA ILE A 108 -1.09 -14.12 -2.81
C ILE A 108 -2.33 -14.62 -2.07
N ASN A 109 -3.52 -14.46 -2.65
CA ASN A 109 -4.75 -15.04 -2.10
C ASN A 109 -4.75 -16.58 -2.10
N GLY A 110 -3.77 -17.23 -2.75
CA GLY A 110 -3.57 -18.68 -2.71
C GLY A 110 -2.39 -19.15 -1.83
N LEU A 111 -1.64 -18.25 -1.19
CA LEU A 111 -0.42 -18.62 -0.46
C LEU A 111 -0.68 -19.18 0.95
N SER A 112 -1.62 -18.61 1.70
CA SER A 112 -1.87 -18.96 3.10
C SER A 112 -3.26 -18.49 3.56
N ASP A 113 -3.89 -19.25 4.46
CA ASP A 113 -5.18 -18.88 5.11
C ASP A 113 -5.07 -17.63 6.01
N LEU A 114 -3.86 -17.15 6.27
CA LEU A 114 -3.59 -15.96 7.08
C LEU A 114 -3.29 -14.71 6.25
N THR A 115 -3.11 -14.85 4.95
CA THR A 115 -2.77 -13.75 4.06
C THR A 115 -3.83 -13.55 3.00
N SER A 116 -4.16 -12.29 2.69
CA SER A 116 -5.00 -11.95 1.55
C SER A 116 -4.45 -10.74 0.82
N TYR A 117 -4.88 -10.51 -0.41
CA TYR A 117 -4.46 -9.38 -1.22
C TYR A 117 -5.66 -8.68 -1.84
N VAL A 118 -5.70 -7.36 -1.78
CA VAL A 118 -6.72 -6.54 -2.43
C VAL A 118 -6.07 -5.54 -3.40
N PRO A 119 -6.74 -5.15 -4.49
CA PRO A 119 -6.24 -4.11 -5.37
C PRO A 119 -6.03 -2.79 -4.63
N GLY A 120 -5.02 -2.04 -5.05
CA GLY A 120 -4.80 -0.70 -4.52
C GLY A 120 -3.67 0.02 -5.22
N PHE A 121 -3.51 1.28 -4.84
CA PHE A 121 -2.54 2.21 -5.40
C PHE A 121 -2.15 3.22 -4.34
N HIS A 122 -0.97 3.83 -4.48
CA HIS A 122 -0.45 4.76 -3.48
C HIS A 122 -1.41 5.93 -3.22
N ALA A 123 -1.55 6.87 -4.17
CA ALA A 123 -2.46 8.01 -4.09
C ALA A 123 -2.76 8.56 -5.50
N GLU A 124 -3.82 9.36 -5.66
CA GLU A 124 -4.17 9.89 -7.00
C GLU A 124 -3.06 10.79 -7.58
N TYR A 125 -2.37 11.56 -6.73
CA TYR A 125 -1.32 12.49 -7.18
C TYR A 125 -0.04 11.78 -7.63
N THR A 126 0.10 10.47 -7.39
CA THR A 126 1.23 9.65 -7.85
C THR A 126 0.86 8.67 -8.96
N THR A 127 -0.44 8.51 -9.24
CA THR A 127 -0.94 7.41 -10.08
C THR A 127 -1.77 7.99 -11.21
N SER A 128 -1.32 7.78 -12.45
CA SER A 128 -1.97 8.34 -13.63
C SER A 128 -3.38 7.79 -13.82
N ARG A 129 -4.26 8.60 -14.43
CA ARG A 129 -5.64 8.20 -14.73
C ARG A 129 -5.75 6.85 -15.45
N PRO A 130 -4.94 6.51 -16.47
CA PRO A 130 -4.99 5.19 -17.09
C PRO A 130 -4.70 4.04 -16.12
N LEU A 131 -3.77 4.22 -15.18
CA LEU A 131 -3.52 3.22 -14.13
C LEU A 131 -4.72 3.11 -13.19
N LEU A 132 -5.29 4.24 -12.74
CA LEU A 132 -6.48 4.23 -11.87
C LEU A 132 -7.68 3.53 -12.53
N GLU A 133 -7.94 3.81 -13.81
CA GLU A 133 -8.97 3.12 -14.61
C GLU A 133 -8.66 1.61 -14.74
N GLY A 134 -7.39 1.24 -14.80
CA GLY A 134 -6.96 -0.16 -14.78
C GLY A 134 -7.22 -0.85 -13.44
N VAL A 135 -6.92 -0.18 -12.33
CA VAL A 135 -7.22 -0.68 -10.98
C VAL A 135 -8.72 -0.89 -10.82
N ALA A 136 -9.55 0.06 -11.27
CA ALA A 136 -11.00 -0.08 -11.24
C ALA A 136 -11.50 -1.31 -12.02
N LYS A 137 -10.93 -1.58 -13.20
CA LYS A 137 -11.27 -2.79 -13.98
C LYS A 137 -10.87 -4.08 -13.28
N ILE A 138 -9.72 -4.11 -12.60
CA ILE A 138 -9.28 -5.28 -11.82
C ILE A 138 -10.21 -5.48 -10.62
N ALA A 139 -10.53 -4.40 -9.90
CA ALA A 139 -11.47 -4.43 -8.77
C ALA A 139 -12.84 -4.96 -9.20
N ASP A 140 -13.37 -4.49 -10.33
CA ASP A 140 -14.63 -4.97 -10.89
C ASP A 140 -14.58 -6.45 -11.31
N LYS A 141 -13.54 -6.84 -12.05
CA LYS A 141 -13.33 -8.23 -12.49
C LYS A 141 -13.37 -9.24 -11.34
N TYR A 142 -12.82 -8.86 -10.19
CA TYR A 142 -12.70 -9.76 -9.03
C TYR A 142 -13.67 -9.45 -7.89
N HIS A 143 -14.56 -8.46 -8.05
CA HIS A 143 -15.44 -7.96 -6.99
C HIS A 143 -14.69 -7.66 -5.69
N ALA A 144 -13.54 -6.99 -5.81
CA ALA A 144 -12.64 -6.72 -4.69
C ALA A 144 -12.65 -5.23 -4.32
N PRO A 145 -12.55 -4.88 -3.02
CA PRO A 145 -12.43 -3.49 -2.58
C PRO A 145 -11.06 -2.91 -2.99
N VAL A 146 -10.97 -1.58 -3.06
CA VAL A 146 -9.72 -0.88 -3.41
C VAL A 146 -9.17 -0.10 -2.23
N TRP A 147 -7.86 -0.20 -1.98
CA TRP A 147 -7.19 0.55 -0.91
C TRP A 147 -6.22 1.61 -1.42
N THR A 148 -6.22 2.80 -0.79
CA THR A 148 -5.36 3.93 -1.16
C THR A 148 -5.24 4.97 -0.04
N HIS A 149 -4.20 5.80 -0.09
CA HIS A 149 -4.17 7.06 0.66
C HIS A 149 -5.11 8.06 -0.03
N ASN A 150 -5.96 8.74 0.74
CA ASN A 150 -6.98 9.62 0.19
C ASN A 150 -7.19 10.85 1.08
N SER A 151 -7.02 12.04 0.48
CA SER A 151 -7.26 13.32 1.14
C SER A 151 -6.44 13.50 2.42
N GLU A 152 -5.18 13.10 2.39
CA GLU A 152 -4.25 13.15 3.52
C GLU A 152 -3.84 14.59 3.86
N THR A 153 -3.75 15.47 2.86
CA THR A 153 -3.35 16.87 3.06
C THR A 153 -4.25 17.88 2.34
N GLU A 154 -4.34 19.10 2.88
CA GLU A 154 -5.04 20.21 2.20
C GLU A 154 -4.46 20.49 0.81
N ARG A 155 -3.12 20.37 0.69
CA ARG A 155 -2.40 20.54 -0.57
C ARG A 155 -2.84 19.51 -1.60
N GLU A 156 -2.89 18.23 -1.24
CA GLU A 156 -3.40 17.16 -2.10
C GLU A 156 -4.80 17.50 -2.61
N VAL A 157 -5.72 17.87 -1.72
CA VAL A 157 -7.11 18.18 -2.09
C VAL A 157 -7.18 19.37 -3.03
N ALA A 158 -6.42 20.44 -2.76
CA ALA A 158 -6.38 21.63 -3.61
C ALA A 158 -5.82 21.32 -5.01
N GLU A 159 -4.75 20.55 -5.08
CA GLU A 159 -4.13 20.17 -6.35
C GLU A 159 -5.01 19.19 -7.14
N CYS A 160 -5.68 18.25 -6.49
CA CYS A 160 -6.65 17.36 -7.13
C CYS A 160 -7.81 18.15 -7.76
N LYS A 161 -8.34 19.15 -7.03
CA LYS A 161 -9.37 20.06 -7.58
C LYS A 161 -8.85 20.84 -8.78
N ALA A 162 -7.59 21.27 -8.77
CA ALA A 162 -6.99 21.96 -9.90
C ALA A 162 -6.79 21.04 -11.13
N ARG A 163 -6.42 19.77 -10.92
CA ARG A 163 -6.23 18.77 -11.99
C ARG A 163 -7.56 18.28 -12.58
N TRP A 164 -8.53 17.97 -11.73
CA TRP A 164 -9.70 17.17 -12.09
C TRP A 164 -11.04 17.88 -11.86
N GLY A 165 -11.04 19.05 -11.21
CA GLY A 165 -12.28 19.74 -10.83
C GLY A 165 -13.04 19.08 -9.67
N MET A 166 -12.44 18.08 -9.01
CA MET A 166 -13.06 17.22 -7.99
C MET A 166 -12.14 17.07 -6.77
N THR A 167 -12.69 16.76 -5.60
CA THR A 167 -11.86 16.27 -4.48
C THR A 167 -11.28 14.88 -4.81
N PRO A 168 -10.22 14.42 -4.12
CA PRO A 168 -9.66 13.09 -4.35
C PRO A 168 -10.73 11.98 -4.27
N MET A 169 -11.57 11.99 -3.23
CA MET A 169 -12.69 11.05 -3.07
C MET A 169 -13.69 11.11 -4.25
N GLN A 170 -14.11 12.30 -4.67
CA GLN A 170 -15.05 12.44 -5.79
C GLN A 170 -14.44 11.95 -7.11
N PHE A 171 -13.14 12.22 -7.31
CA PHE A 171 -12.43 11.79 -8.50
C PHE A 171 -12.33 10.26 -8.53
N THR A 172 -11.87 9.63 -7.45
CA THR A 172 -11.73 8.17 -7.38
C THR A 172 -13.08 7.45 -7.44
N GLU A 173 -14.13 8.02 -6.82
CA GLU A 173 -15.50 7.53 -6.95
C GLU A 173 -16.00 7.60 -8.39
N SER A 174 -15.71 8.69 -9.13
CA SER A 174 -16.09 8.82 -10.55
C SER A 174 -15.46 7.79 -11.48
N LEU A 175 -14.40 7.12 -11.02
CA LEU A 175 -13.73 6.03 -11.74
C LEU A 175 -14.28 4.63 -11.37
N GLY A 176 -15.24 4.55 -10.44
CA GLY A 176 -15.81 3.28 -9.98
C GLY A 176 -14.93 2.51 -8.98
N LEU A 177 -13.93 3.16 -8.36
CA LEU A 177 -12.97 2.47 -7.47
C LEU A 177 -13.57 1.93 -6.17
N TYR A 178 -14.80 2.31 -5.82
CA TYR A 178 -15.47 1.91 -4.57
C TYR A 178 -16.73 1.07 -4.77
N GLU A 179 -16.98 0.55 -5.99
CA GLU A 179 -18.20 -0.22 -6.29
C GLU A 179 -18.32 -1.53 -5.52
N HIS A 180 -17.18 -2.12 -5.09
CA HIS A 180 -17.11 -3.43 -4.43
C HIS A 180 -16.59 -3.36 -2.99
N GLY A 181 -16.70 -2.18 -2.35
CA GLY A 181 -16.32 -1.95 -0.94
C GLY A 181 -15.47 -0.71 -0.75
#